data_AF-A0ABD7KSJ5-F1
#
_entry.id   AF-A0ABD7KSJ5-F1
#
_cell.length_a   1.000
_cell.length_b   1.000
_cell.length_c   1.000
_cell.angle_alpha   90.00
_cell.angle_beta   90.00
_cell.angle_gamma   90.00
#
_symmetry.space_group_name_H-M   'P 1'
#
loop_
_entity.id
_entity.type
_entity.pdbx_description
1 polymer ?
#
loop_
_entity_poly.entity_id
_entity_poly.type
_entity_poly.pdbx_seq_one_letter_code
_entity_poly.pdbx_strand_id
1 'polypeptide(L)' 'MAVTAEGVETTEQLSFLKKNRCDEVQGYLLGKPAAITELNLNANRIDL' A
#
# COMPACT_ATOMS: atom_id res chain seq x y z
N MET A 1 8.17 -15.96 -2.56
CA MET A 1 8.79 -14.78 -1.91
C MET A 1 7.94 -13.61 -2.32
N ALA A 2 7.39 -12.84 -1.37
CA ALA A 2 6.60 -11.65 -1.69
C ALA A 2 7.50 -10.41 -1.67
N VAL A 3 7.25 -9.47 -2.58
CA VAL A 3 7.93 -8.18 -2.68
C VAL A 3 6.96 -7.07 -2.26
N THR A 4 7.39 -6.29 -1.28
CA THR A 4 6.67 -5.09 -0.82
C THR A 4 7.37 -3.85 -1.33
N ALA A 5 6.65 -2.97 -2.03
CA ALA A 5 7.13 -1.67 -2.41
C ALA A 5 6.65 -0.60 -1.41
N GLU A 6 7.60 0.08 -0.76
CA GLU A 6 7.34 1.15 0.20
C GLU A 6 7.45 2.54 -0.46
N GLY A 7 6.77 3.53 0.12
CA GLY A 7 6.79 4.91 -0.36
C GLY A 7 5.88 5.19 -1.56
N VAL A 8 4.78 4.44 -1.73
CA VAL A 8 3.78 4.70 -2.78
C VAL A 8 2.90 5.90 -2.40
N GLU A 9 3.10 7.02 -3.07
CA GLU A 9 2.47 8.31 -2.78
C GLU A 9 1.56 8.79 -3.93
N THR A 10 1.70 8.24 -5.14
CA THR A 10 0.88 8.63 -6.31
C THR A 10 0.24 7.45 -7.03
N THR A 11 -0.87 7.72 -7.72
CA THR A 11 -1.59 6.74 -8.55
C THR A 11 -0.73 6.15 -9.67
N GLU A 12 0.21 6.92 -10.20
CA GLU A 12 1.13 6.50 -11.26
C GLU A 12 2.14 5.46 -10.74
N GLN A 13 2.68 5.68 -9.53
CA GLN A 13 3.57 4.71 -8.87
C GLN A 13 2.85 3.39 -8.61
N LEU A 14 1.63 3.45 -8.06
CA LEU A 14 0.79 2.27 -7.84
C LEU A 14 0.53 1.52 -9.16
N SER A 15 0.19 2.26 -10.22
CA SER A 15 -0.06 1.69 -11.54
C SER A 15 1.18 1.02 -12.14
N PHE A 16 2.36 1.60 -11.94
CA PHE A 16 3.64 1.01 -12.36
C PHE A 16 3.94 -0.29 -11.62
N LEU A 17 3.77 -0.31 -10.29
CA LEU A 17 4.03 -1.48 -9.45
C LEU A 17 3.07 -2.63 -9.78
N LYS A 18 1.78 -2.32 -9.99
CA LYS A 18 0.77 -3.29 -10.45
C LYS A 18 1.16 -3.94 -11.78
N LYS A 19 1.58 -3.14 -12.76
CA LYS A 19 2.03 -3.63 -14.08
C LYS A 19 3.25 -4.55 -13.99
N ASN A 20 4.13 -4.30 -13.03
CA ASN A 20 5.35 -5.08 -12.79
C ASN A 20 5.14 -6.23 -11.79
N ARG A 21 3.89 -6.54 -11.40
CA ARG A 21 3.54 -7.65 -10.50
C ARG A 21 4.25 -7.57 -9.14
N CYS A 22 4.35 -6.37 -8.57
CA CYS A 22 4.65 -6.22 -7.16
C CYS A 22 3.51 -6.85 -6.34
N ASP A 23 3.83 -7.58 -5.28
CA ASP A 23 2.81 -8.31 -4.52
C ASP A 23 2.05 -7.37 -3.58
N GLU A 24 2.77 -6.46 -2.93
CA GLU A 24 2.25 -5.61 -1.86
C GLU A 24 2.78 -4.18 -1.94
N VAL A 25 2.04 -3.23 -1.38
CA VAL A 25 2.42 -1.81 -1.36
C VAL A 25 2.15 -1.15 -0.01
N GLN A 26 2.99 -0.18 0.33
CA GLN A 26 2.78 0.75 1.44
C GLN A 26 3.13 2.17 0.99
N GLY A 27 2.35 3.16 1.43
CA GLY A 27 2.71 4.57 1.32
C GLY A 27 1.53 5.51 1.56
N TYR A 28 1.79 6.81 1.51
CA TYR A 28 0.80 7.84 1.86
C TYR A 28 -0.38 7.93 0.88
N LEU A 29 -0.29 7.30 -0.29
CA LEU A 29 -1.44 7.11 -1.16
C LEU A 29 -2.53 6.28 -0.48
N LEU A 30 -2.15 5.28 0.33
CA LEU A 30 -3.06 4.38 1.04
C LEU A 30 -3.43 4.90 2.43
N GLY A 31 -2.47 5.52 3.11
CA GLY A 31 -2.67 6.08 4.43
C GLY A 31 -1.34 6.48 5.07
N LYS A 32 -1.43 7.45 5.99
CA LYS A 32 -0.30 7.79 6.87
C LYS A 32 -0.21 6.77 8.01
N PRO A 33 0.98 6.59 8.63
CA PRO A 33 1.10 5.93 9.92
C PRO A 33 0.10 6.53 10.90
N ALA A 34 -0.60 5.68 11.62
CA ALA A 34 -1.66 6.06 12.53
C ALA A 34 -1.49 5.34 13.86
N ALA A 35 -1.99 5.93 14.95
CA ALA A 35 -2.02 5.24 16.24
C ALA A 35 -3.01 4.07 16.20
N ILE A 36 -2.86 3.08 17.08
CA ILE A 36 -3.79 1.93 17.15
C ILE A 36 -5.25 2.39 17.33
N THR A 37 -5.47 3.45 18.10
CA THR A 37 -6.81 4.02 18.34
C THR A 37 -7.45 4.63 17.10
N GLU A 38 -6.67 4.88 16.05
CA GLU A 38 -7.10 5.50 14.79
C GLU A 38 -7.22 4.48 13.66
N LEU A 39 -6.77 3.23 13.87
CA LEU A 39 -6.84 2.18 12.86
C LEU A 39 -8.29 1.71 12.68
N ASN A 40 -8.75 1.70 11.42
CA ASN A 40 -9.95 0.96 11.07
C ASN A 40 -9.60 -0.54 11.02
N LEU A 41 -9.97 -1.26 12.07
CA LEU A 41 -9.69 -2.71 12.19
C LEU A 41 -10.46 -3.57 11.18
N ASN A 42 -11.41 -2.98 10.44
CA ASN A 42 -12.11 -3.63 9.33
C ASN A 42 -11.47 -3.32 7.96
N ALA A 43 -10.32 -2.66 7.93
CA ALA A 43 -9.60 -2.42 6.68
C ALA A 43 -9.11 -3.74 6.09
N ASN A 44 -9.46 -3.98 4.82
CA ASN A 44 -8.96 -5.13 4.08
C ASN A 44 -7.55 -4.84 3.55
N ARG A 45 -6.75 -5.91 3.46
CA ARG A 45 -5.45 -5.86 2.78
C ARG A 45 -5.67 -5.54 1.31
N ILE A 46 -4.86 -4.63 0.76
CA ILE A 46 -4.87 -4.29 -0.66
C ILE A 46 -3.69 -5.01 -1.30
N ASP A 47 -3.98 -6.14 -1.95
CA ASP A 47 -3.01 -6.86 -2.78
C ASP A 47 -3.06 -6.29 -4.22
N LEU A 48 -1.92 -6.25 -4.90
CA LEU A 48 -1.76 -5.61 -6.22
C LEU A 48 -2.17 -6.49 -7.41
#